data_AF-A0A150U157-F1
#
_entry.id   AF-A0A150U157-F1
#
_cell.length_a   1.000
_cell.length_b   1.000
_cell.length_c   1.000
_cell.angle_alpha   90.00
_cell.angle_beta   90.00
_cell.angle_gamma   90.00
#
_symmetry.space_group_name_H-M   'P 1'
#
loop_
_entity.id
_entity.type
_entity.pdbx_description
1 polymer ?
#
loop_
_entity_poly.entity_id
_entity_poly.type
_entity_poly.pdbx_seq_one_letter_code
_entity_poly.pdbx_strand_id
1 'polypeptide(L)'
;MIELRLIGYWRSTAAPLWPDPAWFVDESWASSERTRVLAYLRAGVPLWATGGHSWCRFRCGTHACGSAELSDGRFLWPEGLAHYVERHGVRPPDELVQHALAGTPLVDVSAIARTLGPGDVCIDGSWWSNQRGFRAGASHLSPPRRGTFVARSPGAPPKLAVLRLIRRLPEAQALSYPGLLERLAGGGAVPVLSGAFEEPIPHEISELEAAGLFIEFLPDRGEG
;
A
#
# COMPACT_ATOMS: atom_id res chain seq x y z
N MET A 1 27.59 -13.31 0.58
CA MET A 1 26.14 -13.18 0.82
C MET A 1 25.89 -12.18 1.94
N ILE A 2 25.19 -11.09 1.63
CA ILE A 2 24.60 -10.12 2.56
C ILE A 2 23.16 -10.54 2.80
N GLU A 3 22.74 -10.62 4.05
CA GLU A 3 21.36 -10.93 4.42
C GLU A 3 20.69 -9.69 5.01
N LEU A 4 19.60 -9.24 4.39
CA LEU A 4 18.83 -8.09 4.84
C LEU A 4 17.47 -8.55 5.34
N ARG A 5 17.07 -8.09 6.53
CA ARG A 5 15.73 -8.35 7.07
C ARG A 5 14.75 -7.31 6.58
N LEU A 6 13.72 -7.77 5.87
CA LEU A 6 12.62 -6.92 5.41
C LEU A 6 11.85 -6.36 6.63
N ILE A 7 11.36 -5.13 6.55
CA ILE A 7 10.42 -4.57 7.52
C ILE A 7 9.55 -3.49 6.88
N GLY A 8 8.37 -3.23 7.44
CA GLY A 8 7.50 -2.12 7.03
C GLY A 8 6.60 -2.42 5.84
N TYR A 9 6.55 -3.69 5.42
CA TYR A 9 5.57 -4.18 4.46
C TYR A 9 4.29 -4.53 5.20
N TRP A 10 3.17 -3.97 4.74
CA TRP A 10 1.92 -4.05 5.48
C TRP A 10 0.92 -4.97 4.80
N ARG A 11 0.10 -5.63 5.61
CA ARG A 11 -1.03 -6.44 5.17
C ARG A 11 -1.88 -5.66 4.17
N SER A 12 -2.28 -6.33 3.11
CA SER A 12 -3.31 -5.87 2.17
C SER A 12 -3.99 -7.09 1.56
N THR A 13 -5.03 -6.86 0.76
CA THR A 13 -5.67 -7.93 -0.02
C THR A 13 -4.68 -8.65 -0.94
N ALA A 14 -3.77 -7.92 -1.59
CA ALA A 14 -2.73 -8.47 -2.46
C ALA A 14 -1.55 -9.09 -1.69
N ALA A 15 -1.36 -8.73 -0.42
CA ALA A 15 -0.28 -9.23 0.42
C ALA A 15 -0.80 -9.60 1.83
N PRO A 16 -1.62 -10.65 1.94
CA PRO A 16 -2.36 -10.97 3.16
C PRO A 16 -1.48 -11.54 4.28
N LEU A 17 -0.26 -11.99 3.94
CA LEU A 17 0.68 -12.62 4.87
C LEU A 17 1.53 -11.61 5.66
N TRP A 18 1.50 -10.33 5.29
CA TRP A 18 2.23 -9.30 6.02
C TRP A 18 1.50 -8.89 7.31
N PRO A 19 2.22 -8.33 8.29
CA PRO A 19 1.61 -7.84 9.52
C PRO A 19 0.66 -6.66 9.25
N ASP A 20 -0.37 -6.55 10.09
CA ASP A 20 -1.24 -5.38 10.07
C ASP A 20 -0.54 -4.20 10.78
N PRO A 21 -0.39 -3.02 10.15
CA PRO A 21 0.22 -1.86 10.79
C PRO A 21 -0.48 -1.42 12.09
N ALA A 22 -1.78 -1.69 12.24
CA ALA A 22 -2.52 -1.40 13.47
C ALA A 22 -2.00 -2.21 14.68
N TRP A 23 -1.34 -3.35 14.45
CA TRP A 23 -0.71 -4.12 15.52
C TRP A 23 0.46 -3.38 16.17
N PHE A 24 1.08 -2.44 15.46
CA PHE A 24 2.30 -1.76 15.89
C PHE A 24 2.05 -0.35 16.42
N VAL A 25 0.80 0.09 16.51
CA VAL A 25 0.48 1.40 17.09
C VAL A 25 0.72 1.37 18.59
N ASP A 26 1.64 2.22 19.05
CA ASP A 26 2.00 2.38 20.45
C ASP A 26 1.93 3.86 20.85
N GLU A 27 0.82 4.23 21.50
CA GLU A 27 0.58 5.58 22.01
C GLU A 27 1.46 5.93 23.21
N SER A 28 2.03 4.92 23.87
CA SER A 28 2.93 5.10 25.02
C SER A 28 4.40 5.29 24.62
N TRP A 29 4.70 5.19 23.32
CA TRP A 29 6.07 5.29 22.84
C TRP A 29 6.67 6.68 23.07
N ALA A 30 7.80 6.72 23.78
CA ALA A 30 8.49 7.96 24.12
C ALA A 30 8.81 8.81 22.89
N SER A 31 8.41 10.08 22.92
CA SER A 31 8.57 11.00 21.79
C SER A 31 10.03 11.20 21.37
N SER A 32 10.95 11.23 22.34
CA SER A 32 12.39 11.35 22.08
C SER A 32 12.97 10.14 21.33
N GLU A 33 12.58 8.92 21.69
CA GLU A 33 12.96 7.71 20.96
C GLU A 33 12.36 7.70 19.56
N ARG A 34 11.07 8.01 19.45
CA ARG A 34 10.35 8.09 18.18
C ARG A 34 11.01 9.05 17.20
N THR A 35 11.41 10.24 17.66
CA THR A 35 12.12 11.23 16.83
C THR A 35 13.46 10.67 16.33
N ARG A 36 14.22 9.98 17.17
CA ARG A 36 15.50 9.38 16.78
C ARG A 36 15.32 8.24 15.78
N VAL A 37 14.35 7.36 16.00
CA VAL A 37 14.02 6.27 15.06
C VAL A 37 13.52 6.83 13.73
N LEU A 38 12.70 7.89 13.74
CA LEU A 38 12.25 8.56 12.53
C LEU A 38 13.42 9.15 11.73
N ALA A 39 14.37 9.80 12.41
CA ALA A 39 15.58 10.34 11.77
C ALA A 39 16.43 9.22 11.15
N TYR A 40 16.61 8.11 11.87
CA TYR A 40 17.30 6.92 11.37
C TYR A 40 16.64 6.35 10.11
N LEU A 41 15.31 6.15 10.11
CA LEU A 41 14.59 5.59 8.96
C LEU A 41 14.70 6.48 7.71
N ARG A 42 14.68 7.80 7.89
CA ARG A 42 14.84 8.78 6.80
C ARG A 42 16.29 8.88 6.28
N ALA A 43 17.27 8.55 7.12
CA ALA A 43 18.68 8.58 6.74
C ALA A 43 19.12 7.35 5.94
N GLY A 44 18.31 6.27 5.93
CA GLY A 44 18.64 5.01 5.25
C GLY A 44 19.13 5.20 3.82
N VAL A 45 20.06 4.34 3.40
CA VAL A 45 20.68 4.43 2.08
C VAL A 45 19.77 3.76 1.04
N PRO A 46 19.42 4.44 -0.06
CA PRO A 46 18.61 3.83 -1.11
C PRO A 46 19.30 2.61 -1.72
N LEU A 47 18.61 1.46 -1.70
CA LEU A 47 19.08 0.24 -2.34
C LEU A 47 18.53 0.12 -3.77
N TRP A 48 17.24 0.36 -3.96
CA TRP A 48 16.64 0.55 -5.29
C TRP A 48 15.40 1.44 -5.24
N ALA A 49 15.09 2.04 -6.37
CA ALA A 49 13.83 2.74 -6.59
C ALA A 49 12.79 1.80 -7.21
N THR A 50 11.55 1.92 -6.77
CA THR A 50 10.39 1.20 -7.31
C THR A 50 9.56 2.18 -8.15
N GLY A 51 9.13 1.76 -9.35
CA GLY A 51 8.43 2.62 -10.31
C GLY A 51 6.96 2.97 -9.98
N GLY A 52 6.60 3.07 -8.70
CA GLY A 52 5.25 3.40 -8.25
C GLY A 52 5.21 3.96 -6.84
N HIS A 53 4.16 4.74 -6.54
CA HIS A 53 3.92 5.28 -5.20
C HIS A 53 3.02 4.33 -4.39
N SER A 54 3.39 4.11 -3.13
CA SER A 54 2.53 3.39 -2.20
C SER A 54 1.60 4.35 -1.45
N TRP A 55 0.43 3.85 -1.03
CA TRP A 55 -0.55 4.62 -0.24
C TRP A 55 -0.55 4.18 1.22
N CYS A 56 -1.01 5.09 2.10
CA CYS A 56 -1.05 4.84 3.54
C CYS A 56 -2.21 3.91 3.93
N ARG A 57 -1.91 2.79 4.59
CA ARG A 57 -2.90 1.78 5.03
C ARG A 57 -3.91 2.33 6.06
N PHE A 58 -3.51 3.33 6.84
CA PHE A 58 -4.40 4.07 7.75
C PHE A 58 -5.28 5.13 7.05
N ARG A 59 -5.18 5.29 5.72
CA ARG A 59 -6.08 6.13 4.91
C ARG A 59 -6.09 7.61 5.30
N CYS A 60 -4.96 8.12 5.76
CA CYS A 60 -4.85 9.51 6.20
C CYS A 60 -4.75 10.56 5.08
N GLY A 61 -5.11 10.18 3.85
CA GLY A 61 -5.02 11.04 2.66
C GLY A 61 -3.63 11.18 2.04
N THR A 62 -2.62 10.45 2.53
CA THR A 62 -1.29 10.43 1.89
C THR A 62 -1.21 9.33 0.83
N HIS A 63 -1.00 9.74 -0.42
CA HIS A 63 -0.91 8.87 -1.60
C HIS A 63 0.50 8.69 -2.16
N ALA A 64 1.50 9.32 -1.53
CA ALA A 64 2.91 9.21 -1.88
C ALA A 64 3.73 8.86 -0.63
N CYS A 65 3.61 7.60 -0.16
CA CYS A 65 4.42 7.09 0.95
C CYS A 65 5.81 6.64 0.46
N GLY A 66 6.45 7.42 -0.42
CA GLY A 66 7.76 7.10 -0.99
C GLY A 66 7.75 6.10 -2.16
N SER A 67 8.92 5.95 -2.78
CA SER A 67 9.16 5.12 -3.98
C SER A 67 10.53 4.44 -3.98
N ALA A 68 11.19 4.33 -2.83
CA ALA A 68 12.46 3.64 -2.69
C ALA A 68 12.44 2.62 -1.55
N GLU A 69 13.27 1.59 -1.71
CA GLU A 69 13.67 0.71 -0.60
C GLU A 69 14.99 1.22 -0.03
N LEU A 70 15.00 1.47 1.27
CA LEU A 70 16.14 1.96 2.03
C LEU A 70 16.74 0.84 2.87
N SER A 71 18.05 0.91 3.11
CA SER A 71 18.76 -0.02 3.97
C SER A 71 19.85 0.67 4.80
N ASP A 72 20.20 0.06 5.92
CA ASP A 72 21.39 0.35 6.73
C ASP A 72 22.47 -0.74 6.58
N GLY A 73 22.22 -1.81 5.82
CA GLY A 73 23.07 -3.00 5.75
C GLY A 73 22.61 -4.20 6.58
N ARG A 74 21.57 -4.05 7.40
CA ARG A 74 20.97 -5.12 8.21
C ARG A 74 19.47 -5.26 7.97
N PHE A 75 18.77 -4.15 7.90
CA PHE A 75 17.35 -4.05 7.61
C PHE A 75 17.13 -3.46 6.21
N LEU A 76 16.02 -3.84 5.60
CA LEU A 76 15.51 -3.29 4.35
C LEU A 76 14.07 -2.84 4.58
N TRP A 77 13.76 -1.58 4.25
CA TRP A 77 12.42 -1.02 4.47
C TRP A 77 11.98 -0.09 3.34
N PRO A 78 10.67 0.01 3.09
CA PRO A 78 10.16 1.02 2.18
C PRO A 78 10.32 2.39 2.82
N GLU A 79 10.67 3.39 2.04
CA GLU A 79 10.76 4.81 2.44
C GLU A 79 9.51 5.26 3.23
N GLY A 80 8.34 4.73 2.85
CA GLY A 80 7.07 4.97 3.52
C GLY A 80 6.98 4.57 4.98
N LEU A 81 7.86 3.70 5.49
CA LEU A 81 7.84 3.30 6.91
C LEU A 81 7.96 4.51 7.85
N ALA A 82 8.75 5.52 7.46
CA ALA A 82 8.89 6.76 8.20
C ALA A 82 7.54 7.49 8.38
N HIS A 83 6.66 7.46 7.38
CA HIS A 83 5.32 8.05 7.46
C HIS A 83 4.45 7.36 8.52
N TYR A 84 4.55 6.04 8.66
CA TYR A 84 3.80 5.30 9.68
C TYR A 84 4.26 5.66 11.10
N VAL A 85 5.57 5.75 11.29
CA VAL A 85 6.17 6.21 12.55
C VAL A 85 5.73 7.64 12.86
N GLU A 86 5.81 8.55 11.91
CA GLU A 86 5.53 9.97 12.12
C GLU A 86 4.04 10.28 12.32
N ARG A 87 3.16 9.66 11.54
CA ARG A 87 1.74 10.07 11.51
C ARG A 87 0.82 9.16 12.29
N HIS A 88 1.16 7.88 12.44
CA HIS A 88 0.25 6.85 12.97
C HIS A 88 0.72 6.24 14.28
N GLY A 89 1.85 6.71 14.84
CA GLY A 89 2.40 6.15 16.08
C GLY A 89 2.79 4.67 15.94
N VAL A 90 3.06 4.21 14.72
CA VAL A 90 3.58 2.86 14.48
C VAL A 90 4.99 2.80 15.04
N ARG A 91 5.18 1.96 16.05
CA ARG A 91 6.47 1.65 16.65
C ARG A 91 7.01 0.35 16.05
N PRO A 92 8.19 0.36 15.40
CA PRO A 92 8.83 -0.87 14.93
C PRO A 92 9.15 -1.83 16.10
N PRO A 93 9.40 -3.12 15.83
CA PRO A 93 9.88 -4.06 16.86
C PRO A 93 11.13 -3.54 17.58
N ASP A 94 11.28 -3.95 18.84
CA ASP A 94 12.38 -3.52 19.72
C ASP A 94 13.75 -3.71 19.08
N GLU A 95 13.94 -4.78 18.31
CA GLU A 95 15.21 -5.05 17.63
C GLU A 95 15.63 -3.91 16.68
N LEU A 96 14.70 -3.35 15.90
CA LEU A 96 15.00 -2.21 15.03
C LEU A 96 15.17 -0.93 15.86
N VAL A 97 14.30 -0.71 16.85
CA VAL A 97 14.36 0.49 17.71
C VAL A 97 15.72 0.56 18.41
N GLN A 98 16.16 -0.53 19.03
CA GLN A 98 17.47 -0.60 19.68
C GLN A 98 18.61 -0.40 18.69
N HIS A 99 18.53 -0.98 17.49
CA HIS A 99 19.54 -0.80 16.45
C HIS A 99 19.66 0.67 16.01
N ALA A 100 18.53 1.33 15.77
CA ALA A 100 18.47 2.74 15.41
C ALA A 100 19.02 3.65 16.52
N LEU A 101 18.72 3.33 17.79
CA LEU A 101 19.19 4.11 18.94
C LEU A 101 20.66 3.87 19.29
N ALA A 102 21.25 2.75 18.88
CA ALA A 102 22.67 2.47 19.04
C ALA A 102 23.55 3.35 18.14
N GLY A 103 22.98 3.94 17.07
CA GLY A 103 23.71 4.86 16.18
C GLY A 103 24.72 4.17 15.28
N THR A 104 24.46 2.91 14.90
CA THR A 104 25.31 2.16 13.96
C THR A 104 25.44 2.94 12.64
N PRO A 105 26.66 3.13 12.11
CA PRO A 105 26.84 3.77 10.80
C PRO A 105 26.08 3.02 9.70
N LEU A 106 25.45 3.78 8.80
CA LEU A 106 24.74 3.22 7.66
C LEU A 106 25.71 2.64 6.64
N VAL A 107 25.34 1.51 6.04
CA VAL A 107 26.12 0.84 4.99
C VAL A 107 25.45 1.04 3.63
N ASP A 108 26.21 1.51 2.64
CA ASP A 108 25.75 1.56 1.25
C ASP A 108 25.82 0.17 0.62
N VAL A 109 24.78 -0.62 0.86
CA VAL A 109 24.63 -1.96 0.29
C VAL A 109 24.61 -1.90 -1.24
N SER A 110 24.11 -0.83 -1.85
CA SER A 110 24.09 -0.69 -3.32
C SER A 110 25.52 -0.64 -3.88
N ALA A 111 26.42 0.06 -3.19
CA ALA A 111 27.83 0.12 -3.56
C ALA A 111 28.52 -1.23 -3.42
N ILE A 112 28.21 -1.95 -2.36
CA ILE A 112 28.77 -3.29 -2.13
C ILE A 112 28.21 -4.28 -3.17
N ALA A 113 26.89 -4.25 -3.43
CA ALA A 113 26.23 -5.12 -4.39
C ALA A 113 26.76 -4.96 -5.82
N ARG A 114 27.23 -3.76 -6.22
CA ARG A 114 27.91 -3.56 -7.52
C ARG A 114 29.20 -4.36 -7.68
N THR A 115 29.81 -4.79 -6.58
CA THR A 115 31.03 -5.62 -6.56
C THR A 115 30.74 -7.10 -6.37
N LEU A 116 29.48 -7.46 -6.13
CA LEU A 116 29.02 -8.81 -5.84
C LEU A 116 28.28 -9.41 -7.06
N GLY A 117 28.19 -10.74 -7.13
CA GLY A 117 27.49 -11.45 -8.19
C GLY A 117 25.97 -11.53 -7.96
N PRO A 118 25.21 -12.00 -8.97
CA PRO A 118 23.79 -12.31 -8.79
C PRO A 118 23.58 -13.31 -7.64
N GLY A 119 22.65 -13.01 -6.73
CA GLY A 119 22.33 -13.88 -5.58
C GLY A 119 23.12 -13.61 -4.30
N ASP A 120 24.02 -12.62 -4.31
CA ASP A 120 24.80 -12.26 -3.12
C ASP A 120 24.03 -11.39 -2.12
N VAL A 121 22.85 -10.88 -2.46
CA VAL A 121 21.94 -10.21 -1.52
C VAL A 121 20.72 -11.10 -1.32
N CYS A 122 20.55 -11.59 -0.11
CA CYS A 122 19.38 -12.35 0.33
C CYS A 122 18.47 -11.42 1.14
N ILE A 123 17.16 -11.45 0.85
CA ILE A 123 16.16 -10.68 1.60
C ILE A 123 15.32 -11.67 2.41
N ASP A 124 15.44 -11.62 3.73
CA ASP A 124 14.60 -12.40 4.63
C ASP A 124 13.33 -11.62 4.98
N GLY A 125 12.21 -12.06 4.41
CA GLY A 125 10.87 -11.57 4.79
C GLY A 125 10.23 -12.34 5.95
N SER A 126 10.77 -13.50 6.31
CA SER A 126 10.13 -14.41 7.27
C SER A 126 10.12 -13.86 8.69
N TRP A 127 11.21 -13.17 9.10
CA TRP A 127 11.25 -12.48 10.39
C TRP A 127 10.10 -11.47 10.53
N TRP A 128 9.78 -10.76 9.45
CA TRP A 128 8.75 -9.72 9.46
C TRP A 128 7.33 -10.26 9.41
N SER A 129 7.03 -11.22 8.53
CA SER A 129 5.69 -11.83 8.44
C SER A 129 5.27 -12.53 9.74
N ASN A 130 6.25 -12.96 10.55
CA ASN A 130 6.00 -13.57 11.85
C ASN A 130 5.82 -12.56 13.00
N GLN A 131 6.00 -11.25 12.77
CA GLN A 131 5.74 -10.24 13.80
C GLN A 131 4.25 -10.13 14.14
N ARG A 132 3.94 -9.81 15.40
CA ARG A 132 2.57 -9.67 15.91
C ARG A 132 2.28 -8.32 16.56
N GLY A 133 3.28 -7.42 16.57
CA GLY A 133 3.17 -6.09 17.19
C GLY A 133 2.81 -6.14 18.68
N PHE A 134 2.24 -5.05 19.18
CA PHE A 134 1.81 -4.86 20.56
C PHE A 134 0.29 -5.01 20.73
N ARG A 135 -0.47 -4.95 19.63
CA ARG A 135 -1.93 -4.99 19.60
C ARG A 135 -2.45 -6.11 18.68
N ALA A 136 -2.06 -7.35 18.95
CA ALA A 136 -2.51 -8.51 18.19
C ALA A 136 -4.06 -8.60 18.23
N GLY A 137 -4.71 -8.37 17.10
CA GLY A 137 -6.17 -8.33 16.97
C GLY A 137 -6.74 -6.96 16.56
N ALA A 138 -5.97 -5.89 16.67
CA ALA A 138 -6.30 -4.64 15.98
C ALA A 138 -6.21 -4.86 14.46
N SER A 139 -6.97 -4.10 13.67
CA SER A 139 -6.79 -4.12 12.23
C SER A 139 -7.07 -2.74 11.65
N HIS A 140 -6.23 -2.35 10.69
CA HIS A 140 -6.52 -1.18 9.85
C HIS A 140 -7.52 -1.50 8.75
N LEU A 141 -7.75 -2.79 8.47
CA LEU A 141 -8.73 -3.22 7.49
C LEU A 141 -10.12 -3.07 8.10
N SER A 142 -11.00 -2.39 7.36
CA SER A 142 -12.42 -2.44 7.66
C SER A 142 -12.94 -3.85 7.37
N PRO A 143 -14.02 -4.30 8.04
CA PRO A 143 -14.69 -5.54 7.66
C PRO A 143 -14.99 -5.54 6.17
N PRO A 144 -14.83 -6.68 5.46
CA PRO A 144 -15.20 -6.76 4.06
C PRO A 144 -16.69 -6.43 3.91
N ARG A 145 -16.99 -5.43 3.07
CA ARG A 145 -18.33 -5.10 2.64
C ARG A 145 -18.60 -5.81 1.32
N ARG A 146 -19.77 -6.41 1.17
CA ARG A 146 -20.19 -6.99 -0.11
C ARG A 146 -21.00 -5.99 -0.91
N GLY A 147 -20.72 -5.88 -2.19
CA GLY A 147 -21.48 -5.03 -3.08
C GLY A 147 -20.87 -4.93 -4.47
N THR A 148 -21.31 -3.91 -5.21
CA THR A 148 -20.88 -3.62 -6.57
C THR A 148 -20.49 -2.15 -6.70
N PHE A 149 -19.27 -1.87 -7.16
CA PHE A 149 -18.91 -0.56 -7.67
C PHE A 149 -19.51 -0.37 -9.06
N VAL A 150 -20.18 0.75 -9.29
CA VAL A 150 -20.76 1.13 -10.58
C VAL A 150 -20.17 2.44 -11.08
N ALA A 151 -19.83 2.51 -12.36
CA ALA A 151 -19.44 3.73 -13.04
C ALA A 151 -20.64 4.40 -13.68
N ARG A 152 -20.70 5.72 -13.54
CA ARG A 152 -21.68 6.61 -14.18
C ARG A 152 -20.95 7.76 -14.87
N SER A 153 -21.60 8.38 -15.85
CA SER A 153 -21.15 9.64 -16.42
C SER A 153 -22.34 10.58 -16.56
N PRO A 154 -22.24 11.86 -16.15
CA PRO A 154 -23.31 12.84 -16.33
C PRO A 154 -23.47 13.27 -17.81
N GLY A 155 -22.70 12.70 -18.73
CA GLY A 155 -22.75 12.97 -20.16
C GLY A 155 -21.92 11.94 -20.95
N ALA A 156 -21.48 12.30 -22.16
CA ALA A 156 -20.62 11.41 -22.94
C ALA A 156 -19.28 11.19 -22.22
N PRO A 157 -18.92 9.95 -21.83
CA PRO A 157 -17.70 9.71 -21.08
C PRO A 157 -16.46 9.91 -21.97
N PRO A 158 -15.33 10.40 -21.40
CA PRO A 158 -14.09 10.51 -22.15
C PRO A 158 -13.64 9.15 -22.69
N LYS A 159 -13.21 9.10 -23.96
CA LYS A 159 -12.75 7.87 -24.63
C LYS A 159 -11.73 7.08 -23.80
N LEU A 160 -10.81 7.80 -23.13
CA LEU A 160 -9.79 7.17 -22.28
C LEU A 160 -10.39 6.45 -21.08
N ALA A 161 -11.47 6.99 -20.49
CA ALA A 161 -12.18 6.37 -19.38
C ALA A 161 -12.86 5.06 -19.81
N VAL A 162 -13.50 5.06 -20.99
CA VAL A 162 -14.15 3.87 -21.55
C VAL A 162 -13.14 2.77 -21.88
N LEU A 163 -11.97 3.14 -22.46
CA LEU A 163 -10.90 2.18 -22.72
C LEU A 163 -10.30 1.59 -21.44
N ARG A 164 -10.21 2.38 -20.37
CA ARG A 164 -9.78 1.90 -19.04
C ARG A 164 -10.79 0.90 -18.44
N LEU A 165 -12.10 1.16 -18.57
CA LEU A 165 -13.15 0.19 -18.18
C LEU A 165 -13.00 -1.13 -18.94
N ILE A 166 -12.96 -1.10 -20.27
CA ILE A 166 -12.90 -2.32 -21.10
C ILE A 166 -11.70 -3.19 -20.74
N ARG A 167 -10.54 -2.57 -20.51
CA ARG A 167 -9.32 -3.32 -20.18
C ARG A 167 -9.41 -4.05 -18.84
N ARG A 168 -10.21 -3.57 -17.90
CA ARG A 168 -10.19 -4.02 -16.50
C ARG A 168 -11.36 -4.94 -16.14
N LEU A 169 -12.42 -4.97 -16.95
CA LEU A 169 -13.68 -5.60 -16.60
C LEU A 169 -14.02 -6.73 -17.57
N PRO A 170 -13.99 -7.99 -17.13
CA PRO A 170 -14.48 -9.11 -17.93
C PRO A 170 -15.92 -8.90 -18.43
N GLU A 171 -16.76 -8.26 -17.60
CA GLU A 171 -18.15 -7.94 -17.92
C GLU A 171 -18.29 -6.80 -18.95
N ALA A 172 -17.39 -5.81 -18.94
CA ALA A 172 -17.37 -4.76 -19.95
C ALA A 172 -16.73 -5.23 -21.27
N GLN A 173 -15.85 -6.23 -21.23
CA GLN A 173 -15.34 -6.91 -22.43
C GLN A 173 -16.44 -7.64 -23.20
N ALA A 174 -17.52 -8.03 -22.52
CA ALA A 174 -18.71 -8.61 -23.16
C ALA A 174 -19.59 -7.55 -23.87
N LEU A 175 -19.37 -6.26 -23.63
CA LEU A 175 -20.07 -5.16 -24.29
C LEU A 175 -19.18 -4.56 -25.38
N SER A 176 -19.76 -4.24 -26.53
CA SER A 176 -19.07 -3.49 -27.57
C SER A 176 -18.79 -2.05 -27.10
N TYR A 177 -17.71 -1.42 -27.60
CA TYR A 177 -17.40 -0.02 -27.29
C TYR A 177 -18.61 0.94 -27.50
N PRO A 178 -19.40 0.82 -28.59
CA PRO A 178 -20.64 1.58 -28.74
C PRO A 178 -21.70 1.30 -27.65
N GLY A 179 -21.88 0.04 -27.25
CA GLY A 179 -22.85 -0.33 -26.21
C GLY A 179 -22.48 0.18 -24.82
N LEU A 180 -21.19 0.28 -24.52
CA LEU A 180 -20.67 0.92 -23.31
C LEU A 180 -20.89 2.44 -23.32
N LEU A 181 -20.64 3.10 -24.45
CA LEU A 181 -20.89 4.53 -24.61
C LEU A 181 -22.36 4.89 -24.42
N GLU A 182 -23.26 4.11 -25.04
CA GLU A 182 -24.70 4.34 -24.94
C GLU A 182 -25.19 4.21 -23.49
N ARG A 183 -24.75 3.16 -22.78
CA ARG A 183 -25.08 2.96 -21.36
C ARG A 183 -24.58 4.09 -20.47
N LEU A 184 -23.32 4.52 -20.65
CA LEU A 184 -22.74 5.58 -19.81
C LEU A 184 -23.30 6.97 -20.15
N ALA A 185 -23.51 7.28 -21.43
CA ALA A 185 -24.02 8.58 -21.87
C ALA A 185 -25.52 8.77 -21.60
N GLY A 186 -26.28 7.67 -21.54
CA GLY A 186 -27.70 7.67 -21.16
C GLY A 186 -27.96 7.82 -19.66
N GLY A 187 -26.93 8.11 -18.84
CA GLY A 187 -27.03 8.17 -17.38
C GLY A 187 -27.17 6.79 -16.70
N GLY A 188 -26.93 5.72 -17.45
CA GLY A 188 -26.92 4.35 -16.92
C GLY A 188 -25.71 4.06 -16.05
N ALA A 189 -25.82 3.01 -15.23
CA ALA A 189 -24.74 2.51 -14.41
C ALA A 189 -24.08 1.30 -15.09
N VAL A 190 -22.76 1.27 -15.17
CA VAL A 190 -22.00 0.11 -15.65
C VAL A 190 -21.30 -0.52 -14.46
N PRO A 191 -21.54 -1.80 -14.15
CA PRO A 191 -20.79 -2.52 -13.12
C PRO A 191 -19.29 -2.47 -13.43
N VAL A 192 -18.50 -2.07 -12.43
CA VAL A 192 -17.04 -1.97 -12.48
C VAL A 192 -16.41 -3.04 -11.60
N LEU A 193 -17.04 -3.43 -10.50
CA LEU A 193 -16.47 -4.51 -9.70
C LEU A 193 -17.54 -5.04 -8.77
N SER A 194 -17.77 -6.34 -8.75
CA SER A 194 -18.73 -6.99 -7.83
C SER A 194 -18.01 -8.02 -6.94
N GLY A 195 -18.35 -8.07 -5.65
CA GLY A 195 -17.76 -9.01 -4.72
C GLY A 195 -17.67 -8.52 -3.28
N ALA A 196 -16.95 -9.28 -2.45
CA ALA A 196 -16.55 -8.85 -1.11
C ALA A 196 -15.30 -7.98 -1.22
N PHE A 197 -15.39 -6.75 -0.73
CA PHE A 197 -14.31 -5.77 -0.77
C PHE A 197 -14.01 -5.28 0.65
N GLU A 198 -12.75 -5.29 1.04
CA GLU A 198 -12.27 -4.68 2.29
C GLU A 198 -12.16 -3.14 2.16
N GLU A 199 -13.17 -2.54 1.49
CA GLU A 199 -13.31 -1.18 0.94
C GLU A 199 -12.37 -0.08 1.44
N PRO A 200 -12.04 0.93 0.62
CA PRO A 200 -12.37 1.03 -0.81
C PRO A 200 -11.18 0.58 -1.66
N ILE A 201 -11.48 0.07 -2.85
CA ILE A 201 -10.43 -0.46 -3.72
C ILE A 201 -9.49 0.65 -4.22
N PRO A 202 -8.18 0.38 -4.25
CA PRO A 202 -7.08 1.34 -4.32
C PRO A 202 -6.95 1.98 -5.71
N HIS A 203 -6.36 3.18 -5.83
CA HIS A 203 -5.83 3.88 -7.04
C HIS A 203 -6.65 3.81 -8.35
N GLU A 204 -7.00 2.62 -8.82
CA GLU A 204 -7.88 2.27 -9.93
C GLU A 204 -9.22 3.02 -9.89
N ILE A 205 -9.86 3.17 -8.72
CA ILE A 205 -11.06 4.02 -8.58
C ILE A 205 -10.70 5.50 -8.82
N SER A 206 -9.67 6.00 -8.15
CA SER A 206 -9.19 7.38 -8.33
C SER A 206 -8.75 7.68 -9.77
N GLU A 207 -8.22 6.70 -10.51
CA GLU A 207 -7.86 6.83 -11.92
C GLU A 207 -9.07 6.90 -12.85
N LEU A 208 -10.15 6.20 -12.52
CA LEU A 208 -11.41 6.26 -13.26
C LEU A 208 -12.14 7.58 -12.97
N GLU A 209 -12.10 8.04 -11.72
CA GLU A 209 -12.60 9.37 -11.33
C GLU A 209 -11.80 10.49 -12.00
N ALA A 210 -10.47 10.41 -11.99
CA ALA A 210 -9.60 11.34 -12.70
C ALA A 210 -9.82 11.31 -14.22
N ALA A 211 -10.33 10.20 -14.77
CA ALA A 211 -10.72 10.08 -16.16
C ALA A 211 -12.16 10.60 -16.45
N GLY A 212 -12.86 11.15 -15.45
CA GLY A 212 -14.16 11.81 -15.61
C GLY A 212 -15.38 10.91 -15.37
N LEU A 213 -15.22 9.78 -14.70
CA LEU A 213 -16.34 8.91 -14.29
C LEU A 213 -16.70 9.13 -12.84
N PHE A 214 -17.98 9.02 -12.52
CA PHE A 214 -18.45 8.98 -11.14
C PHE A 214 -18.57 7.52 -10.71
N ILE A 215 -17.88 7.14 -9.65
CA ILE A 215 -17.90 5.76 -9.12
C ILE A 215 -18.75 5.73 -7.84
N GLU A 216 -19.74 4.85 -7.82
CA GLU A 216 -20.66 4.66 -6.68
C GLU A 216 -20.56 3.22 -6.19
N PHE A 217 -20.48 3.02 -4.87
CA PHE A 217 -20.59 1.68 -4.27
C PHE A 217 -22.04 1.37 -3.93
N LEU A 218 -22.53 0.22 -4.41
CA LEU A 218 -23.87 -0.30 -4.13
C LEU A 218 -23.73 -1.56 -3.26
N PRO A 219 -24.08 -1.51 -1.96
CA PRO A 219 -23.99 -2.69 -1.10
C PRO A 219 -24.99 -3.78 -1.53
N ASP A 220 -24.64 -5.05 -1.30
CA ASP A 220 -25.55 -6.17 -1.50
C ASP A 220 -26.78 -6.01 -0.59
N ARG A 221 -27.99 -6.29 -1.10
CA ARG A 221 -29.21 -6.22 -0.29
C ARG A 221 -29.18 -7.32 0.78
N GLY A 222 -28.90 -6.96 2.04
CA GLY A 222 -28.93 -7.90 3.17
C GLY A 222 -28.11 -7.52 4.41
N GLU A 223 -27.30 -6.47 4.36
CA GLU A 223 -26.50 -6.02 5.51
C GLU A 223 -27.10 -4.71 6.09
N GLY A 224 -28.07 -4.87 6.98
CA GLY A 224 -28.61 -3.81 7.84
C GLY A 224 -28.50 -4.22 9.30
#